data_AF-A0A7W1HJ15-F1
#
_entry.id   AF-A0A7W1HJ15-F1
#
_cell.length_a   1.000
_cell.length_b   1.000
_cell.length_c   1.000
_cell.angle_alpha   90.00
_cell.angle_beta   90.00
_cell.angle_gamma   90.00
#
_symmetry.space_group_name_H-M   'P 1'
#
loop_
_entity.id
_entity.type
_entity.pdbx_description
1 polymer ?
#
loop_
_entity_poly.entity_id
_entity_poly.type
_entity_poly.pdbx_seq_one_letter_code
_entity_poly.pdbx_strand_id
1 'polypeptide(L)'
;MLAYRNWAAGADGTVAVAAPAVEAAGQLGRPVRIGQETNDLGPEPEQRKQTFFGRPRAEMERELRAVQTAFAAHPWMAGVAIHDHAGDSAMRHS
;
A
#
# COMPACT_ATOMS: atom_id res chain seq x y z
N MET A 1 5.91 7.24 1.30
CA MET A 1 4.84 7.62 2.25
C MET A 1 4.24 6.36 2.86
N LEU A 2 3.49 6.47 3.95
CA LEU A 2 2.68 5.37 4.48
C LEU A 2 1.23 5.64 4.11
N ALA A 3 0.63 4.79 3.27
CA ALA A 3 -0.76 4.90 2.80
C ALA A 3 -1.49 3.60 3.09
N TYR A 4 -1.39 3.18 4.34
CA TYR A 4 -1.79 1.86 4.80
C TYR A 4 -3.28 1.62 4.62
N ARG A 5 -3.63 0.82 3.61
CA ARG A 5 -4.96 0.24 3.42
C ARG A 5 -4.80 -1.15 2.81
N ASN A 6 -5.56 -2.12 3.28
CA ASN A 6 -5.52 -3.48 2.71
C ASN A 6 -6.44 -3.68 1.50
N TRP A 7 -6.87 -2.57 0.87
CA TRP A 7 -7.54 -2.56 -0.43
C TRP A 7 -7.10 -1.34 -1.25
N ALA A 8 -7.17 -1.48 -2.57
CA ALA A 8 -6.68 -0.46 -3.49
C ALA A 8 -7.69 0.69 -3.69
N ALA A 9 -8.93 0.37 -4.05
CA ALA A 9 -9.92 1.32 -4.57
C ALA A 9 -10.91 1.83 -3.51
N GLY A 10 -11.67 2.88 -3.85
CA GLY A 10 -12.68 3.47 -2.95
C GLY A 10 -12.16 4.66 -2.15
N ALA A 11 -13.06 5.40 -1.51
CA ALA A 11 -12.77 6.68 -0.87
C ALA A 11 -11.77 6.56 0.30
N ASP A 12 -11.71 5.40 0.94
CA ASP A 12 -10.74 5.08 2.01
C ASP A 12 -9.73 4.01 1.57
N GLY A 13 -9.51 3.84 0.27
CA GLY A 13 -8.52 2.90 -0.29
C GLY A 13 -7.14 3.51 -0.43
N THR A 14 -6.13 2.65 -0.66
CA THR A 14 -4.74 3.09 -0.85
C THR A 14 -4.63 4.19 -1.91
N VAL A 15 -5.34 4.07 -3.03
CA VAL A 15 -5.27 5.04 -4.13
C VAL A 15 -5.74 6.42 -3.69
N ALA A 16 -6.89 6.49 -2.99
CA ALA A 16 -7.42 7.75 -2.50
C ALA A 16 -6.48 8.40 -1.46
N VAL A 17 -5.94 7.59 -0.54
CA VAL A 17 -5.01 8.06 0.49
C VAL A 17 -3.67 8.52 -0.09
N ALA A 18 -3.17 7.84 -1.13
CA ALA A 18 -1.86 8.12 -1.72
C ALA A 18 -1.87 9.24 -2.77
N ALA A 19 -3.02 9.52 -3.40
CA ALA A 19 -3.11 10.45 -4.52
C ALA A 19 -2.48 11.84 -4.26
N PRO A 20 -2.73 12.53 -3.11
CA PRO A 20 -2.13 13.83 -2.85
C PRO A 20 -0.60 13.80 -2.81
N ALA A 21 -0.02 12.71 -2.29
CA ALA A 21 1.43 12.57 -2.20
C ALA A 21 2.06 12.21 -3.54
N VAL A 22 1.38 11.43 -4.39
CA VAL A 22 1.81 11.15 -5.77
C VAL A 22 1.76 12.42 -6.62
N GLU A 23 0.74 13.25 -6.45
CA GLU A 23 0.65 14.55 -7.10
C GLU A 23 1.79 15.49 -6.65
N ALA A 24 2.01 15.63 -5.33
CA ALA A 24 3.09 16.44 -4.79
C ALA A 24 4.48 15.96 -5.25
N ALA A 25 4.68 14.64 -5.34
CA ALA A 25 5.89 14.05 -5.90
C ALA A 25 6.14 14.50 -7.35
N GLY A 26 5.07 14.59 -8.15
CA GLY A 26 5.13 15.12 -9.51
C GLY A 26 5.51 16.59 -9.59
N GLN A 27 4.93 17.43 -8.73
CA GLN A 27 5.24 18.86 -8.66
C GLN A 27 6.68 19.12 -8.20
N LEU A 28 7.20 18.28 -7.29
CA LEU A 28 8.55 18.40 -6.73
C LEU A 28 9.63 17.75 -7.60
N GLY A 29 9.25 16.98 -8.63
CA GLY A 29 10.19 16.18 -9.41
C GLY A 29 10.94 15.16 -8.55
N ARG A 30 10.26 14.52 -7.59
CA ARG A 30 10.87 13.55 -6.68
C ARG A 30 10.10 12.23 -6.71
N PRO A 31 10.78 11.08 -6.82
CA PRO A 31 10.09 9.79 -6.82
C PRO A 31 9.43 9.50 -5.47
N VAL A 32 8.26 8.85 -5.50
CA VAL A 32 7.54 8.39 -4.31
C VAL A 32 7.29 6.89 -4.37
N ARG A 33 7.42 6.22 -3.22
CA ARG A 33 6.96 4.85 -3.00
C ARG A 33 5.79 4.85 -2.02
N ILE A 34 4.79 4.03 -2.32
CA ILE A 34 3.62 3.81 -1.46
C ILE A 34 3.93 2.63 -0.54
N GLY A 35 4.05 2.90 0.76
CA GLY A 35 4.29 1.89 1.79
C GLY A 35 3.02 1.17 2.20
N GLN A 36 3.13 -0.15 2.42
CA GLN A 36 2.08 -1.05 2.87
C GLN A 36 2.53 -1.84 4.09
N GLU A 37 1.59 -2.14 4.99
CA GLU A 37 1.85 -2.84 6.25
C GLU A 37 1.41 -4.30 6.18
N THR A 38 2.19 -5.17 6.82
CA THR A 38 1.95 -6.62 6.92
C THR A 38 2.00 -7.14 8.35
N ASN A 39 2.47 -6.33 9.30
CA ASN A 39 2.46 -6.66 10.72
C ASN A 39 1.07 -6.50 11.33
N ASP A 40 0.82 -7.24 12.41
CA ASP A 40 -0.38 -7.05 13.22
C ASP A 40 -0.37 -5.64 13.83
N LEU A 41 -1.42 -4.87 13.58
CA LEU A 41 -1.59 -3.53 14.12
C LEU A 41 -2.57 -3.49 15.28
N GLY A 42 -3.22 -4.61 15.62
CA GLY A 42 -4.23 -4.73 16.66
C GLY A 42 -5.63 -5.07 16.12
N PRO A 43 -6.58 -5.34 17.03
CA PRO A 43 -7.87 -5.91 16.68
C PRO A 43 -8.90 -4.89 16.20
N GLU A 44 -8.68 -3.59 16.39
CA GLU A 44 -9.70 -2.59 16.08
C GLU A 44 -9.93 -2.46 14.57
N PRO A 45 -11.16 -2.16 14.11
CA PRO A 45 -11.45 -2.01 12.69
C PRO A 45 -10.50 -1.04 11.97
N GLU A 46 -10.14 0.07 12.62
CA GLU A 46 -9.22 1.07 12.09
C GLU A 46 -7.79 0.52 11.93
N GLN A 47 -7.36 -0.39 12.81
CA GLN A 47 -6.05 -1.05 12.72
C GLN A 47 -6.06 -2.14 11.64
N ARG A 48 -7.09 -2.99 11.63
CA ARG A 48 -7.21 -4.11 10.67
C ARG A 48 -7.32 -3.66 9.23
N LYS A 49 -7.92 -2.49 8.96
CA LYS A 49 -7.98 -1.98 7.58
C LYS A 49 -6.65 -1.47 7.06
N GLN A 50 -5.66 -1.23 7.93
CA GLN A 50 -4.37 -0.65 7.58
C GLN A 50 -3.30 -1.71 7.25
N THR A 51 -3.56 -2.99 7.49
CA THR A 51 -2.55 -4.05 7.33
C THR A 51 -3.10 -5.25 6.55
N PHE A 52 -2.21 -5.93 5.83
CA PHE A 52 -2.48 -7.23 5.22
C PHE A 52 -2.28 -8.41 6.18
N PHE A 53 -1.96 -8.15 7.45
CA PHE A 53 -1.88 -9.21 8.46
C PHE A 53 -3.12 -10.09 8.48
N GLY A 54 -2.92 -11.41 8.45
CA GLY A 54 -4.00 -12.41 8.42
C GLY A 54 -4.76 -12.51 7.09
N ARG A 55 -4.36 -11.75 6.05
CA ARG A 55 -4.91 -11.90 4.69
C ARG A 55 -4.07 -12.90 3.88
N PRO A 56 -4.65 -13.58 2.86
CA PRO A 56 -3.87 -14.39 1.94
C PRO A 56 -2.84 -13.54 1.16
N ARG A 57 -1.64 -14.09 0.93
CA ARG A 57 -0.61 -13.45 0.10
C ARG A 57 -1.13 -13.03 -1.27
N ALA A 58 -1.90 -13.90 -1.91
CA ALA A 58 -2.48 -13.64 -3.23
C ALA A 58 -3.45 -12.44 -3.24
N GLU A 59 -4.18 -12.23 -2.13
CA GLU A 59 -5.03 -11.05 -1.96
C GLU A 59 -4.19 -9.79 -1.86
N MET A 60 -3.14 -9.78 -1.01
CA MET A 60 -2.22 -8.66 -0.93
C MET A 60 -1.66 -8.29 -2.31
N GLU A 61 -1.07 -9.27 -3.02
CA GLU A 61 -0.46 -9.02 -4.32
C GLU A 61 -1.43 -8.49 -5.37
N ARG A 62 -2.70 -8.93 -5.33
CA ARG A 62 -3.75 -8.39 -6.21
C ARG A 62 -4.01 -6.91 -5.92
N GLU A 63 -4.14 -6.54 -4.66
CA GLU A 63 -4.35 -5.14 -4.26
C GLU A 63 -3.12 -4.27 -4.59
N LEU A 64 -1.90 -4.77 -4.35
CA LEU A 64 -0.67 -4.02 -4.70
C LEU A 64 -0.55 -3.76 -6.20
N ARG A 65 -0.91 -4.75 -7.03
CA ARG A 65 -0.97 -4.57 -8.49
C ARG A 65 -2.02 -3.54 -8.89
N ALA A 66 -3.20 -3.54 -8.25
CA ALA A 66 -4.23 -2.56 -8.52
C ALA A 66 -3.76 -1.12 -8.19
N VAL A 67 -3.02 -0.94 -7.10
CA VAL A 67 -2.40 0.36 -6.75
C VAL A 67 -1.37 0.79 -7.80
N GLN A 68 -0.50 -0.12 -8.25
CA GLN A 68 0.49 0.18 -9.29
C GLN A 68 -0.19 0.58 -10.61
N THR A 69 -1.23 -0.16 -11.01
CA THR A 69 -2.02 0.15 -12.22
C THR A 69 -2.68 1.53 -12.13
N ALA A 70 -3.26 1.89 -10.97
CA ALA A 70 -3.93 3.17 -10.78
C ALA A 70 -2.98 4.38 -10.95
N PHE A 71 -1.69 4.20 -10.62
CA PHE A 71 -0.68 5.25 -10.75
C PHE A 71 0.27 5.06 -11.94
N ALA A 72 -0.01 4.14 -12.86
CA ALA A 72 0.90 3.80 -13.97
C ALA A 72 1.21 5.00 -14.89
N ALA A 73 0.30 5.98 -14.97
CA ALA A 73 0.50 7.21 -15.75
C ALA A 73 1.34 8.28 -15.03
N HIS A 74 1.67 8.09 -13.74
CA HIS A 74 2.46 9.05 -12.96
C HIS A 74 3.95 8.66 -12.99
N PRO A 75 4.81 9.36 -13.74
CA PRO A 75 6.22 8.97 -13.93
C PRO A 75 7.04 9.03 -12.62
N TRP A 76 6.56 9.75 -11.62
CA TRP A 76 7.19 9.88 -10.31
C TRP A 76 6.75 8.80 -9.31
N MET A 77 5.80 7.93 -9.69
CA MET A 77 5.44 6.77 -8.90
C MET A 77 6.49 5.67 -9.09
N ALA A 78 7.32 5.44 -8.07
CA ALA A 78 8.44 4.50 -8.08
C ALA A 78 8.09 3.10 -7.51
N GLY A 79 6.80 2.77 -7.47
CA GLY A 79 6.29 1.47 -7.04
C GLY A 79 5.80 1.42 -5.60
N VAL A 80 5.51 0.20 -5.15
CA VAL A 80 4.98 -0.11 -3.81
C VAL A 80 6.07 -0.78 -2.99
N ALA A 81 6.10 -0.52 -1.68
CA ALA A 81 7.04 -1.14 -0.74
C ALA A 81 6.28 -1.74 0.44
N ILE A 82 6.71 -2.92 0.91
CA ILE A 82 6.30 -3.42 2.23
C ILE A 82 7.17 -2.73 3.28
N HIS A 83 6.55 -2.23 4.36
CA HIS A 83 7.22 -1.42 5.36
C HIS A 83 8.29 -2.19 6.14
N ASP A 84 8.06 -3.48 6.38
CA ASP A 84 8.90 -4.32 7.21
C ASP A 84 9.17 -5.70 6.58
N HIS A 85 10.43 -6.16 6.67
CA HIS A 85 10.86 -7.41 6.06
C HIS A 85 10.37 -8.65 6.81
N ALA A 86 10.29 -8.58 8.15
CA ALA A 86 9.82 -9.72 8.95
C ALA A 86 8.34 -10.00 8.67
N GLY A 87 7.53 -8.94 8.59
CA GLY A 87 6.14 -9.01 8.15
C GLY A 87 5.99 -9.60 6.73
N ASP A 88 6.76 -9.14 5.74
CA ASP A 88 6.72 -9.71 4.37
C ASP A 88 7.08 -11.20 4.38
N SER A 89 8.07 -11.59 5.18
CA SER A 89 8.54 -12.97 5.27
C SER A 89 7.50 -13.89 5.89
N ALA A 90 6.77 -13.42 6.91
CA ALA A 90 5.69 -14.19 7.53
C ALA A 90 4.56 -14.47 6.51
N MET A 91 4.23 -13.49 5.66
CA MET A 91 3.21 -13.63 4.61
C MET A 91 3.59 -14.61 3.49
N ARG A 92 4.85 -15.03 3.37
CA ARG A 92 5.28 -16.02 2.35
C ARG A 92 5.00 -17.47 2.77
N HIS A 93 4.68 -17.67 4.05
CA HIS A 93 4.44 -18.99 4.64
C HIS A 93 2.96 -19.22 4.99
N SER A 94 2.10 -18.26 4.66
CA SER A 94 0.65 -18.23 4.95
C SER A 94 -0.21 -18.56 3.74
#